data_AF-A0A433TWW0-F1
#
_entry.id   AF-A0A433TWW0-F1
#
_cell.length_a   1.000
_cell.length_b   1.000
_cell.length_c   1.000
_cell.angle_alpha   90.00
_cell.angle_beta   90.00
_cell.angle_gamma   90.00
#
_symmetry.space_group_name_H-M   'P 1'
#
loop_
_entity.id
_entity.type
_entity.pdbx_description
1 polymer ?
#
loop_
_entity_poly.entity_id
_entity_poly.type
_entity_poly.pdbx_seq_one_letter_code
_entity_poly.pdbx_strand_id
1 'polypeptide(L)'
;KDYSNIIDGRLYAALQEYLSEEHTFAQHKEFLQDFASLEGEIQSLSSTEHLDLVTVDCEDLKRSLVERSRSLCHLLLVAVIEEHKVENHQICRLFELIKEKADNIPKTTEELFTLSHYMEEVRTKKMGPLRQRVQDSASRLMYLIDRFIFNEADMAMNSQVLTWPDRIMPIFDANDLMMEEARREGELKLIEARNKLVNDLARLHTRVEEFCDYGELHMIQHYVHDTRAVQKKLAELANQIEWIHKEESMYKFPTTEYPEWDAISTALEPFAKFFNTVLKWQRCEK
;
A
#
# COMPACT_ATOMS: atom_id res chain seq x y z
N LYS A 1 54.66 14.65 14.90
CA LYS A 1 53.52 14.40 13.99
C LYS A 1 52.97 15.74 13.54
N ASP A 2 52.46 15.83 12.32
CA ASP A 2 51.93 17.06 11.77
C ASP A 2 50.43 17.18 12.04
N TYR A 3 50.03 18.09 12.94
CA TYR A 3 48.63 18.40 13.25
C TYR A 3 48.10 19.59 12.42
N SER A 4 48.90 20.09 11.46
CA SER A 4 48.54 21.25 10.63
C SER A 4 47.22 21.04 9.90
N ASN A 5 46.89 19.80 9.52
CA ASN A 5 45.64 19.46 8.82
C ASN A 5 44.35 19.83 9.62
N ILE A 6 44.44 19.90 10.95
CA ILE A 6 43.32 20.33 11.83
C ILE A 6 43.17 21.85 11.79
N ILE A 7 44.30 22.56 11.71
CA ILE A 7 44.42 24.02 11.82
C ILE A 7 44.16 24.68 10.46
N ASP A 8 44.73 24.13 9.38
CA ASP A 8 44.64 24.64 8.01
C ASP A 8 43.31 24.31 7.31
N GLY A 9 42.45 23.54 7.98
CA GLY A 9 41.11 23.20 7.50
C GLY A 9 41.05 22.01 6.53
N ARG A 10 42.15 21.34 6.21
CA ARG A 10 42.15 20.16 5.33
C ARG A 10 41.29 19.03 5.88
N LEU A 11 41.32 18.80 7.19
CA LEU A 11 40.48 17.78 7.83
C LEU A 11 38.99 18.13 7.72
N TYR A 12 38.63 19.43 7.80
CA TYR A 12 37.26 19.87 7.56
C TYR A 12 36.85 19.68 6.10
N ALA A 13 37.72 20.01 5.15
CA ALA A 13 37.46 19.80 3.72
C ALA A 13 37.27 18.29 3.40
N ALA A 14 38.13 17.42 3.94
CA ALA A 14 37.99 15.98 3.80
C ALA A 14 36.69 15.46 4.42
N LEU A 15 36.28 15.99 5.57
CA LEU A 15 34.98 15.65 6.16
C LEU A 15 33.81 16.10 5.27
N GLN A 16 33.88 17.29 4.66
CA GLN A 16 32.84 17.76 3.75
C GLN A 16 32.75 16.91 2.47
N GLU A 17 33.90 16.52 1.92
CA GLU A 17 33.96 15.60 0.78
C GLU A 17 33.35 14.24 1.12
N TYR A 18 33.75 13.67 2.27
CA TYR A 18 33.16 12.44 2.78
C TYR A 18 31.63 12.56 2.98
N LEU A 19 31.14 13.64 3.61
CA LEU A 19 29.71 13.85 3.79
C LEU A 19 28.93 14.11 2.49
N SER A 20 29.62 14.34 1.36
CA SER A 20 28.98 14.50 0.05
C SER A 20 28.78 13.17 -0.69
N GLU A 21 29.45 12.11 -0.24
CA GLU A 21 29.37 10.78 -0.82
C GLU A 21 28.46 9.87 0.01
N GLU A 22 27.94 8.79 -0.61
CA GLU A 22 27.20 7.78 0.12
C GLU A 22 28.15 6.84 0.87
N HIS A 23 27.91 6.67 2.16
CA HIS A 23 28.70 5.80 3.01
C HIS A 23 27.83 4.83 3.81
N THR A 24 28.41 3.69 4.11
CA THR A 24 27.80 2.71 4.99
C THR A 24 27.98 3.12 6.44
N PHE A 25 27.07 2.67 7.30
CA PHE A 25 27.21 2.88 8.74
C PHE A 25 28.51 2.33 9.33
N ALA A 26 29.08 1.26 8.74
CA ALA A 26 30.39 0.75 9.16
C ALA A 26 31.52 1.77 8.88
N GLN A 27 31.52 2.39 7.70
CA GLN A 27 32.48 3.44 7.36
C GLN A 27 32.33 4.66 8.28
N HIS A 28 31.10 5.03 8.64
CA HIS A 28 30.87 6.10 9.61
C HIS A 28 31.46 5.77 10.99
N LYS A 29 31.33 4.52 11.45
CA LYS A 29 31.93 4.09 12.72
C LYS A 29 33.44 4.17 12.70
N GLU A 30 34.07 3.73 11.61
CA GLU A 30 35.51 3.79 11.43
C GLU A 30 35.99 5.25 11.50
N PHE A 31 35.35 6.15 10.75
CA PHE A 31 35.75 7.55 10.75
C PHE A 31 35.53 8.23 12.11
N LEU A 32 34.43 7.91 12.81
CA LEU A 32 34.21 8.35 14.20
C LEU A 32 35.28 7.82 15.18
N GLN A 33 35.79 6.61 14.93
CA GLN A 33 36.86 6.01 15.74
C GLN A 33 38.23 6.64 15.45
N ASP A 34 38.47 7.09 14.22
CA ASP A 34 39.67 7.85 13.87
C ASP A 34 39.72 9.19 14.61
N PHE A 35 38.58 9.89 14.73
CA PHE A 35 38.48 11.10 15.56
C PHE A 35 38.77 10.83 17.04
N ALA A 36 38.24 9.73 17.60
CA ALA A 36 38.52 9.33 18.98
C ALA A 36 39.99 9.00 19.21
N SER A 37 40.64 8.35 18.23
CA SER A 37 42.07 8.03 18.26
C SER A 37 42.91 9.30 18.18
N LEU A 38 42.56 10.22 17.28
CA LEU A 38 43.21 11.52 17.14
C LEU A 38 43.12 12.34 18.43
N GLU A 39 41.97 12.34 19.09
CA GLU A 39 41.80 13.00 20.39
C GLU A 39 42.70 12.40 21.47
N GLY A 40 42.74 11.06 21.58
CA GLY A 40 43.62 10.36 22.51
C GLY A 40 45.10 10.66 22.26
N GLU A 41 45.50 10.72 20.99
CA GLU A 41 46.86 11.10 20.61
C GLU A 41 47.20 12.53 21.06
N ILE A 42 46.33 13.52 20.79
CA ILE A 42 46.58 14.91 21.17
C ILE A 42 46.66 15.05 22.69
N GLN A 43 45.79 14.37 23.44
CA GLN A 43 45.81 14.40 24.90
C GLN A 43 47.10 13.82 25.49
N SER A 44 47.68 12.79 24.84
CA SER A 44 48.91 12.14 25.28
C SER A 44 50.19 12.99 25.13
N LEU A 45 50.14 14.09 24.36
CA LEU A 45 51.29 14.98 24.16
C LEU A 45 51.72 15.66 25.46
N SER A 46 52.98 16.07 25.59
CA SER A 46 53.40 16.88 26.74
C SER A 46 52.73 18.25 26.71
N SER A 47 52.24 18.71 27.85
CA SER A 47 51.69 20.06 28.00
C SER A 47 52.77 21.12 28.16
N THR A 48 54.00 20.71 28.44
CA THR A 48 55.12 21.63 28.65
C THR A 48 56.35 21.09 27.95
N GLU A 49 56.99 21.95 27.15
CA GLU A 49 58.23 21.62 26.45
C GLU A 49 59.34 22.52 26.97
N HIS A 50 60.43 21.90 27.45
CA HIS A 50 61.59 22.62 27.95
C HIS A 50 62.64 22.74 26.84
N LEU A 51 62.92 23.97 26.42
CA LEU A 51 64.02 24.31 25.51
C LEU A 51 65.18 24.88 26.33
N ASP A 52 66.40 24.91 25.76
CA ASP A 52 67.64 25.28 26.45
C ASP A 52 67.59 26.62 27.21
N LEU A 53 66.75 27.57 26.77
CA LEU A 53 66.63 28.91 27.35
C LEU A 53 65.21 29.29 27.79
N VAL A 54 64.19 28.52 27.40
CA VAL A 54 62.76 28.88 27.55
C VAL A 54 61.92 27.63 27.77
N THR A 55 60.88 27.74 28.58
CA THR A 55 59.83 26.72 28.69
C THR A 55 58.59 27.18 27.96
N VAL A 56 58.04 26.33 27.09
CA VAL A 56 56.83 26.61 26.32
C VAL A 56 55.68 25.83 26.93
N ASP A 57 54.62 26.55 27.30
CA ASP A 57 53.34 25.95 27.70
C ASP A 57 52.48 25.71 26.45
N CYS A 58 52.15 24.45 26.21
CA CYS A 58 51.37 23.98 25.07
C CYS A 58 49.93 23.61 25.46
N GLU A 59 49.52 23.82 26.71
CA GLU A 59 48.21 23.39 27.21
C GLU A 59 47.05 24.02 26.42
N ASP A 60 47.13 25.32 26.15
CA ASP A 60 46.12 26.05 25.36
C ASP A 60 46.02 25.52 23.92
N LEU A 61 47.16 25.20 23.31
CA LEU A 61 47.21 24.62 21.95
C LEU A 61 46.60 23.22 21.94
N LYS A 62 46.97 22.36 22.90
CA LYS A 62 46.40 21.01 23.04
C LYS A 62 44.89 21.06 23.20
N ARG A 63 44.40 21.90 24.12
CA ARG A 63 42.97 22.11 24.35
C ARG A 63 42.26 22.56 23.08
N SER A 64 42.80 23.55 22.38
CA SER A 64 42.22 24.07 21.13
C SER A 64 42.16 22.99 20.03
N LEU A 65 43.20 22.15 19.91
CA LEU A 65 43.22 21.04 18.95
C LEU A 65 42.18 19.96 19.29
N VAL A 66 42.04 19.61 20.58
CA VAL A 66 41.01 18.68 21.06
C VAL A 66 39.62 19.22 20.79
N GLU A 67 39.35 20.49 21.14
CA GLU A 67 38.05 21.14 20.90
C GLU A 67 37.70 21.18 19.42
N ARG A 68 38.68 21.46 18.55
CA ARG A 68 38.49 21.45 17.10
C ARG A 68 38.18 20.04 16.58
N SER A 69 38.94 19.03 17.01
CA SER A 69 38.70 17.63 16.66
C SER A 69 37.30 17.16 17.10
N ARG A 70 36.91 17.47 18.34
CA ARG A 70 35.57 17.15 18.87
C ARG A 70 34.46 17.82 18.08
N SER A 71 34.66 19.07 17.66
CA SER A 71 33.69 19.79 16.84
C SER A 71 33.48 19.13 15.48
N LEU A 72 34.55 18.66 14.84
CA LEU A 72 34.48 17.94 13.56
C LEU A 72 33.83 16.55 13.72
N CYS A 73 34.20 15.82 14.78
CA CYS A 73 33.56 14.56 15.15
C CYS A 73 32.06 14.74 15.41
N HIS A 74 31.67 15.81 16.09
CA HIS A 74 30.27 16.14 16.34
C HIS A 74 29.50 16.43 15.04
N LEU A 75 30.12 17.14 14.08
CA LEU A 75 29.50 17.37 12.76
C LEU A 75 29.22 16.05 12.02
N LEU A 76 30.19 15.13 12.01
CA LEU A 76 29.99 13.79 11.44
C LEU A 76 28.86 13.04 12.17
N LEU A 77 28.87 13.05 13.51
CA LEU A 77 27.87 12.38 14.32
C LEU A 77 26.45 12.91 14.04
N VAL A 78 26.29 14.24 13.94
CA VAL A 78 25.00 14.87 13.60
C VAL A 78 24.52 14.42 12.22
N ALA A 79 25.40 14.36 11.21
CA ALA A 79 25.03 13.89 9.88
C ALA A 79 24.52 12.44 9.90
N VAL A 80 25.24 11.54 10.59
CA VAL A 80 24.85 10.13 10.75
C VAL A 80 23.50 9.98 11.46
N ILE A 81 23.21 10.87 12.42
CA ILE A 81 21.92 10.88 13.12
C ILE A 81 20.79 11.34 12.21
N GLU A 82 21.01 12.35 11.39
CA GLU A 82 20.00 12.81 10.43
C GLU A 82 19.70 11.71 9.39
N GLU A 83 20.72 10.99 8.91
CA GLU A 83 20.51 9.80 8.05
C GLU A 83 19.70 8.71 8.76
N HIS A 84 20.02 8.42 10.03
CA HIS A 84 19.27 7.45 10.84
C HIS A 84 17.81 7.87 11.03
N LYS A 85 17.55 9.16 11.27
CA LYS A 85 16.19 9.70 11.36
C LYS A 85 15.46 9.54 10.02
N VAL A 86 16.07 9.92 8.90
CA VAL A 86 15.45 9.79 7.57
C VAL A 86 15.08 8.33 7.30
N GLU A 87 15.98 7.39 7.59
CA GLU A 87 15.71 5.95 7.43
C GLU A 87 14.53 5.50 8.30
N ASN A 88 14.48 5.92 9.56
CA ASN A 88 13.36 5.61 10.45
C ASN A 88 12.02 6.14 9.95
N HIS A 89 11.99 7.37 9.42
CA HIS A 89 10.78 7.95 8.81
C HIS A 89 10.32 7.14 7.59
N GLN A 90 11.26 6.68 6.76
CA GLN A 90 10.92 5.83 5.62
C GLN A 90 10.35 4.48 6.06
N ILE A 91 10.95 3.84 7.07
CA ILE A 91 10.45 2.57 7.62
C ILE A 91 9.03 2.73 8.16
N CYS A 92 8.79 3.74 9.01
CA CYS A 92 7.45 4.02 9.54
C CYS A 92 6.44 4.25 8.42
N ARG A 93 6.78 5.07 7.42
CA ARG A 93 5.90 5.35 6.28
C ARG A 93 5.54 4.10 5.49
N LEU A 94 6.47 3.17 5.31
CA LEU A 94 6.19 1.91 4.61
C LEU A 94 5.21 1.03 5.38
N PHE A 95 5.37 0.93 6.70
CA PHE A 95 4.41 0.22 7.55
C PHE A 95 3.03 0.90 7.57
N GLU A 96 2.99 2.23 7.62
CA GLU A 96 1.75 3.01 7.58
C GLU A 96 1.01 2.80 6.25
N LEU A 97 1.71 2.77 5.12
CA LEU A 97 1.11 2.51 3.82
C LEU A 97 0.56 1.08 3.70
N ILE A 98 1.23 0.10 4.31
CA ILE A 98 0.72 -1.29 4.38
C ILE A 98 -0.55 -1.31 5.23
N LYS A 99 -0.52 -0.66 6.40
CA LYS A 99 -1.68 -0.55 7.29
C LYS A 99 -2.87 0.12 6.60
N GLU A 100 -2.66 1.27 5.96
CA GLU A 100 -3.72 2.00 5.25
C GLU A 100 -4.38 1.12 4.19
N LYS A 101 -3.59 0.34 3.45
CA LYS A 101 -4.14 -0.63 2.50
C LYS A 101 -4.87 -1.78 3.17
N ALA A 102 -4.43 -2.24 4.34
CA ALA A 102 -5.07 -3.32 5.09
C ALA A 102 -6.41 -2.92 5.68
N ASP A 103 -6.55 -1.66 6.07
CA ASP A 103 -7.78 -1.10 6.63
C ASP A 103 -8.82 -0.77 5.54
N ASN A 104 -8.47 -0.83 4.25
CA ASN A 104 -9.41 -0.56 3.16
C ASN A 104 -10.39 -1.71 2.94
N ILE A 105 -11.68 -1.45 3.20
CA ILE A 105 -12.76 -2.40 2.96
C ILE A 105 -13.08 -2.42 1.45
N PRO A 106 -12.90 -3.57 0.76
CA PRO A 106 -13.20 -3.68 -0.66
C PRO A 106 -14.71 -3.58 -0.90
N LYS A 107 -15.10 -2.81 -1.92
CA LYS A 107 -16.52 -2.61 -2.29
C LYS A 107 -16.96 -3.46 -3.47
N THR A 108 -15.99 -3.96 -4.24
CA THR A 108 -16.22 -4.82 -5.40
C THR A 108 -15.37 -6.07 -5.28
N THR A 109 -15.79 -7.13 -5.97
CA THR A 109 -15.03 -8.38 -6.05
C THR A 109 -13.65 -8.16 -6.67
N GLU A 110 -13.52 -7.25 -7.63
CA GLU A 110 -12.22 -6.87 -8.20
C GLU A 110 -11.29 -6.23 -7.17
N GLU A 111 -11.81 -5.30 -6.36
CA GLU A 111 -11.05 -4.68 -5.27
C GLU A 111 -10.65 -5.71 -4.22
N LEU A 112 -11.54 -6.66 -3.89
CA LEU A 112 -11.26 -7.77 -2.98
C LEU A 112 -10.08 -8.59 -3.48
N PHE A 113 -10.10 -9.08 -4.72
CA PHE A 113 -8.99 -9.87 -5.26
C PHE A 113 -7.69 -9.07 -5.40
N THR A 114 -7.78 -7.79 -5.75
CA THR A 114 -6.62 -6.89 -5.82
C THR A 114 -5.97 -6.72 -4.46
N LEU A 115 -6.78 -6.48 -3.43
CA LEU A 115 -6.31 -6.34 -2.05
C LEU A 115 -5.70 -7.65 -1.54
N SER A 116 -6.35 -8.79 -1.82
CA SER A 116 -5.84 -10.12 -1.47
C SER A 116 -4.44 -10.37 -2.07
N HIS A 117 -4.27 -10.11 -3.37
CA HIS A 117 -2.97 -10.26 -4.02
C HIS A 117 -1.91 -9.33 -3.43
N TYR A 118 -2.26 -8.06 -3.17
CA TYR A 118 -1.33 -7.11 -2.55
C TYR A 118 -0.89 -7.56 -1.16
N MET A 119 -1.80 -8.05 -0.32
CA MET A 119 -1.48 -8.52 1.03
C MET A 119 -0.58 -9.75 1.00
N GLU A 120 -0.83 -10.67 0.07
CA GLU A 120 0.04 -11.82 -0.14
C GLU A 120 1.45 -11.40 -0.56
N GLU A 121 1.57 -10.43 -1.48
CA GLU A 121 2.86 -9.87 -1.89
C GLU A 121 3.58 -9.19 -0.72
N VAL A 122 2.86 -8.46 0.13
CA VAL A 122 3.43 -7.84 1.33
C VAL A 122 4.01 -8.89 2.25
N ARG A 123 3.25 -9.92 2.60
CA ARG A 123 3.66 -11.00 3.52
C ARG A 123 4.86 -11.77 3.00
N THR A 124 4.84 -12.12 1.71
CA THR A 124 5.85 -13.00 1.11
C THR A 124 7.12 -12.27 0.69
N LYS A 125 7.03 -11.02 0.21
CA LYS A 125 8.17 -10.31 -0.40
C LYS A 125 8.62 -9.07 0.35
N LYS A 126 7.71 -8.32 1.00
CA LYS A 126 8.03 -7.00 1.58
C LYS A 126 8.36 -7.06 3.06
N MET A 127 7.69 -7.93 3.81
CA MET A 127 7.87 -8.02 5.26
C MET A 127 9.28 -8.46 5.68
N GLY A 128 9.90 -9.39 4.96
CA GLY A 128 11.28 -9.83 5.24
C GLY A 128 12.30 -8.68 5.19
N PRO A 129 12.45 -8.00 4.04
CA PRO A 129 13.32 -6.83 3.92
C PRO A 129 13.00 -5.71 4.92
N LEU A 130 11.71 -5.47 5.20
CA LEU A 130 11.31 -4.41 6.14
C LEU A 130 11.70 -4.75 7.59
N ARG A 131 11.59 -6.02 8.00
CA ARG A 131 12.10 -6.49 9.30
C ARG A 131 13.62 -6.36 9.40
N GLN A 132 14.34 -6.65 8.32
CA GLN A 132 15.80 -6.45 8.29
C GLN A 132 16.16 -4.97 8.50
N ARG A 133 15.48 -4.05 7.80
CA ARG A 133 15.70 -2.60 7.98
C ARG A 133 15.44 -2.14 9.42
N VAL A 134 14.41 -2.67 10.09
CA VAL A 134 14.15 -2.41 11.51
C VAL A 134 15.30 -2.92 12.39
N GLN A 135 15.81 -4.13 12.13
CA GLN A 135 16.94 -4.69 12.86
C GLN A 135 18.25 -3.90 12.65
N ASP A 136 18.49 -3.43 11.43
CA ASP A 136 19.63 -2.59 11.11
C ASP A 136 19.52 -1.24 11.84
N SER A 137 18.33 -0.63 11.84
CA SER A 137 18.05 0.59 12.62
C SER A 137 18.26 0.38 14.12
N ALA A 138 17.81 -0.75 14.68
CA ALA A 138 18.06 -1.10 16.08
C ALA A 138 19.56 -1.18 16.40
N SER A 139 20.33 -1.80 15.51
CA SER A 139 21.78 -1.96 15.64
C SER A 139 22.52 -0.62 15.52
N ARG A 140 22.02 0.30 14.68
CA ARG A 140 22.53 1.69 14.59
C ARG A 140 22.25 2.46 15.86
N LEU A 141 21.01 2.41 16.34
CA LEU A 141 20.59 3.10 17.57
C LEU A 141 21.42 2.68 18.78
N MET A 142 21.71 1.38 18.93
CA MET A 142 22.55 0.86 20.02
C MET A 142 23.94 1.50 20.06
N TYR A 143 24.51 1.84 18.90
CA TYR A 143 25.79 2.55 18.83
C TYR A 143 25.65 4.06 19.09
N LEU A 144 24.57 4.67 18.59
CA LEU A 144 24.37 6.12 18.66
C LEU A 144 23.93 6.60 20.05
N ILE A 145 23.19 5.79 20.81
CA ILE A 145 22.63 6.18 22.11
C ILE A 145 23.70 6.50 23.17
N ASP A 146 24.88 5.87 23.07
CA ASP A 146 26.02 6.13 23.96
C ASP A 146 26.77 7.42 23.59
N ARG A 147 26.54 7.96 22.39
CA ARG A 147 27.32 9.06 21.80
C ARG A 147 26.50 10.32 21.57
N PHE A 148 25.18 10.22 21.55
CA PHE A 148 24.27 11.32 21.27
C PHE A 148 23.07 11.32 22.20
N ILE A 149 22.68 12.52 22.63
CA ILE A 149 21.49 12.73 23.44
C ILE A 149 20.30 12.98 22.51
N PHE A 150 19.50 11.95 22.30
CA PHE A 150 18.25 12.09 21.56
C PHE A 150 17.22 12.87 22.37
N ASN A 151 16.46 13.74 21.70
CA ASN A 151 15.29 14.36 22.29
C ASN A 151 14.12 13.36 22.39
N GLU A 152 13.04 13.76 23.06
CA GLU A 152 11.88 12.91 23.28
C GLU A 152 11.20 12.47 21.97
N ALA A 153 11.10 13.37 20.98
CA ALA A 153 10.50 13.05 19.67
C ALA A 153 11.33 12.01 18.91
N ASP A 154 12.65 12.13 18.90
CA ASP A 154 13.56 11.19 18.25
C ASP A 154 13.52 9.81 18.95
N MET A 155 13.45 9.79 20.29
CA MET A 155 13.27 8.55 21.05
C MET A 155 11.93 7.89 20.78
N ALA A 156 10.84 8.66 20.70
CA ALA A 156 9.52 8.15 20.34
C ALA A 156 9.54 7.53 18.93
N MET A 157 10.20 8.18 17.98
CA MET A 157 10.33 7.68 16.61
C MET A 157 11.10 6.35 16.55
N ASN A 158 12.23 6.25 17.27
CA ASN A 158 12.97 5.00 17.41
C ASN A 158 12.09 3.88 17.99
N SER A 159 11.36 4.17 19.08
CA SER A 159 10.43 3.22 19.68
C SER A 159 9.33 2.78 18.69
N GLN A 160 8.81 3.71 17.89
CA GLN A 160 7.82 3.41 16.87
C GLN A 160 8.36 2.42 15.83
N VAL A 161 9.57 2.66 15.29
CA VAL A 161 10.24 1.77 14.32
C VAL A 161 10.43 0.36 14.89
N LEU A 162 10.92 0.25 16.12
CA LEU A 162 11.21 -1.03 16.75
C LEU A 162 9.96 -1.85 17.07
N THR A 163 8.82 -1.20 17.32
CA THR A 163 7.56 -1.86 17.68
C THR A 163 6.67 -2.17 16.47
N TRP A 164 6.94 -1.58 15.31
CA TRP A 164 6.13 -1.81 14.10
C TRP A 164 5.98 -3.29 13.69
N PRO A 165 7.03 -4.14 13.74
CA PRO A 165 6.90 -5.56 13.41
C PRO A 165 5.87 -6.32 14.23
N ASP A 166 5.67 -5.94 15.50
CA ASP A 166 4.66 -6.55 16.37
C ASP A 166 3.29 -5.90 16.15
N ARG A 167 3.26 -4.57 15.98
CA ARG A 167 2.01 -3.80 15.78
C ARG A 167 1.30 -4.14 14.48
N ILE A 168 2.02 -4.56 13.44
CA ILE A 168 1.45 -4.90 12.13
C ILE A 168 0.77 -6.28 12.12
N MET A 169 1.14 -7.19 13.02
CA MET A 169 0.56 -8.54 13.08
C MET A 169 -0.96 -8.52 13.31
N PRO A 170 -1.52 -7.84 14.34
CA PRO A 170 -2.97 -7.80 14.52
C PRO A 170 -3.70 -7.09 13.37
N ILE A 171 -3.03 -6.22 12.62
CA ILE A 171 -3.60 -5.58 11.42
C ILE A 171 -3.75 -6.61 10.29
N PHE A 172 -2.77 -7.49 10.11
CA PHE A 172 -2.90 -8.60 9.16
C PHE A 172 -4.00 -9.58 9.58
N ASP A 173 -4.10 -9.93 10.86
CA ASP A 173 -5.15 -10.82 11.35
C ASP A 173 -6.54 -10.22 11.13
N ALA A 174 -6.71 -8.93 11.42
CA ALA A 174 -7.96 -8.21 11.17
C ALA A 174 -8.30 -8.12 9.68
N ASN A 175 -7.29 -7.88 8.82
CA ASN A 175 -7.49 -7.88 7.38
C ASN A 175 -7.91 -9.26 6.88
N ASP A 176 -7.30 -10.35 7.33
CA ASP A 176 -7.67 -11.70 6.90
C ASP A 176 -9.12 -12.04 7.28
N LEU A 177 -9.55 -11.68 8.50
CA LEU A 177 -10.95 -11.84 8.92
C LEU A 177 -11.91 -11.02 8.04
N MET A 178 -11.58 -9.75 7.79
CA MET A 178 -12.38 -8.86 6.95
C MET A 178 -12.50 -9.38 5.51
N MET A 179 -11.39 -9.88 4.95
CA MET A 179 -11.33 -10.43 3.60
C MET A 179 -12.16 -11.71 3.46
N GLU A 180 -12.11 -12.60 4.45
CA GLU A 180 -12.94 -13.82 4.50
C GLU A 180 -14.44 -13.48 4.61
N GLU A 181 -14.80 -12.49 5.42
CA GLU A 181 -16.19 -12.04 5.55
C GLU A 181 -16.71 -11.39 4.26
N ALA A 182 -15.94 -10.46 3.68
CA ALA A 182 -16.29 -9.81 2.42
C ALA A 182 -16.41 -10.82 1.26
N ARG A 183 -15.53 -11.82 1.21
CA ARG A 183 -15.61 -12.92 0.26
C ARG A 183 -16.90 -13.72 0.42
N ARG A 184 -17.22 -14.12 1.65
CA ARG A 184 -18.45 -14.89 1.95
C ARG A 184 -19.70 -14.11 1.55
N GLU A 185 -19.75 -12.82 1.86
CA GLU A 185 -20.85 -11.96 1.44
C GLU A 185 -20.97 -11.86 -0.09
N GLY A 186 -19.84 -11.74 -0.79
CA GLY A 186 -19.80 -11.72 -2.25
C GLY A 186 -20.33 -13.02 -2.87
N GLU A 187 -19.87 -14.16 -2.36
CA GLU A 187 -20.34 -15.49 -2.80
C GLU A 187 -21.84 -15.68 -2.53
N LEU A 188 -22.35 -15.24 -1.38
CA LEU A 188 -23.79 -15.27 -1.06
C LEU A 188 -24.60 -14.37 -2.01
N LYS A 189 -24.14 -13.14 -2.27
CA LYS A 189 -24.80 -12.22 -3.22
C LYS A 189 -24.85 -12.82 -4.63
N LEU A 190 -23.79 -13.52 -5.06
CA LEU A 190 -23.76 -14.21 -6.34
C LEU A 190 -24.82 -15.32 -6.40
N ILE A 191 -24.91 -16.16 -5.36
CA ILE A 191 -25.90 -17.23 -5.27
C ILE A 191 -27.33 -16.67 -5.27
N GLU A 192 -27.59 -15.63 -4.48
CA GLU A 192 -28.89 -14.94 -4.46
C GLU A 192 -29.25 -14.34 -5.81
N ALA A 193 -28.29 -13.71 -6.50
CA ALA A 193 -28.48 -13.16 -7.83
C ALA A 193 -28.82 -14.23 -8.87
N ARG A 194 -28.13 -15.38 -8.84
CA ARG A 194 -28.45 -16.55 -9.68
C ARG A 194 -29.87 -17.04 -9.45
N ASN A 195 -30.23 -17.29 -8.19
CA ASN A 195 -31.57 -17.77 -7.82
C ASN A 195 -32.67 -16.79 -8.22
N LYS A 196 -32.42 -15.49 -8.01
CA LYS A 196 -33.35 -14.43 -8.42
C LYS A 196 -33.51 -14.39 -9.94
N LEU A 197 -32.42 -14.50 -10.69
CA LEU A 197 -32.46 -14.50 -12.15
C LEU A 197 -33.29 -15.67 -12.69
N VAL A 198 -33.11 -16.88 -12.16
CA VAL A 198 -33.92 -18.05 -12.54
C VAL A 198 -35.41 -17.83 -12.26
N ASN A 199 -35.75 -17.29 -11.08
CA ASN A 199 -37.14 -16.97 -10.76
C ASN A 199 -37.74 -15.87 -11.66
N ASP A 200 -36.95 -14.85 -12.01
CA ASP A 200 -37.37 -13.78 -12.90
C ASP A 200 -37.55 -14.28 -14.34
N LEU A 201 -36.70 -15.21 -14.81
CA LEU A 201 -36.86 -15.90 -16.09
C LEU A 201 -38.13 -16.74 -16.13
N ALA A 202 -38.39 -17.55 -15.10
CA ALA A 202 -39.62 -18.34 -15.01
C ALA A 202 -40.89 -17.47 -15.07
N ARG A 203 -40.89 -16.33 -14.37
CA ARG A 203 -42.00 -15.35 -14.42
C ARG A 203 -42.17 -14.73 -15.79
N LEU A 204 -41.07 -14.36 -16.44
CA LEU A 204 -41.11 -13.83 -17.81
C LEU A 204 -41.61 -14.86 -18.81
N HIS A 205 -41.25 -16.14 -18.62
CA HIS A 205 -41.73 -17.23 -19.46
C HIS A 205 -43.25 -17.32 -19.39
N THR A 206 -43.84 -17.42 -18.20
CA THR A 206 -45.30 -17.41 -18.02
C THR A 206 -45.94 -16.15 -18.61
N ARG A 207 -45.31 -14.98 -18.43
CA ARG A 207 -45.82 -13.72 -19.02
C ARG A 207 -45.85 -13.73 -20.55
N VAL A 208 -44.88 -14.39 -21.20
CA VAL A 208 -44.88 -14.55 -22.66
C VAL A 208 -45.93 -15.56 -23.10
N GLU A 209 -46.17 -16.63 -22.35
CA GLU A 209 -47.24 -17.59 -22.63
C GLU A 209 -48.64 -16.93 -22.59
N GLU A 210 -48.88 -15.99 -21.67
CA GLU A 210 -50.14 -15.22 -21.58
C GLU A 210 -50.44 -14.42 -22.86
N PHE A 211 -49.44 -14.09 -23.68
CA PHE A 211 -49.67 -13.39 -24.96
C PHE A 211 -50.41 -14.26 -25.99
N CYS A 212 -50.46 -15.58 -25.80
CA CYS A 212 -51.30 -16.46 -26.62
C CYS A 212 -52.79 -16.13 -26.48
N ASP A 213 -53.21 -15.61 -25.33
CA ASP A 213 -54.62 -15.30 -25.04
C ASP A 213 -55.02 -13.88 -25.51
N TYR A 214 -54.07 -13.09 -26.02
CA TYR A 214 -54.30 -11.72 -26.46
C TYR A 214 -55.00 -11.69 -27.83
N GLY A 215 -56.33 -11.54 -27.84
CA GLY A 215 -57.14 -11.51 -29.07
C GLY A 215 -57.86 -10.19 -29.39
N GLU A 216 -57.91 -9.26 -28.43
CA GLU A 216 -58.76 -8.07 -28.55
C GLU A 216 -58.11 -6.91 -29.34
N LEU A 217 -58.62 -6.63 -30.55
CA LEU A 217 -58.05 -5.61 -31.45
C LEU A 217 -58.04 -4.19 -30.89
N HIS A 218 -59.00 -3.83 -30.02
CA HIS A 218 -59.05 -2.50 -29.42
C HIS A 218 -57.97 -2.27 -28.34
N MET A 219 -57.38 -3.35 -27.82
CA MET A 219 -56.33 -3.32 -26.80
C MET A 219 -54.91 -3.39 -27.37
N ILE A 220 -54.74 -3.38 -28.70
CA ILE A 220 -53.44 -3.62 -29.35
C ILE A 220 -52.32 -2.66 -28.90
N GLN A 221 -52.66 -1.43 -28.52
CA GLN A 221 -51.71 -0.46 -27.96
C GLN A 221 -51.14 -0.92 -26.61
N HIS A 222 -51.98 -1.50 -25.75
CA HIS A 222 -51.55 -2.09 -24.48
C HIS A 222 -50.66 -3.32 -24.72
N TYR A 223 -50.99 -4.16 -25.69
CA TYR A 223 -50.19 -5.36 -26.02
C TYR A 223 -48.79 -5.03 -26.55
N VAL A 224 -48.67 -3.96 -27.36
CA VAL A 224 -47.36 -3.42 -27.77
C VAL A 224 -46.58 -2.86 -26.58
N HIS A 225 -47.26 -2.26 -25.60
CA HIS A 225 -46.60 -1.78 -24.39
C HIS A 225 -46.07 -2.94 -23.53
N ASP A 226 -46.89 -3.96 -23.31
CA ASP A 226 -46.53 -5.15 -22.53
C ASP A 226 -45.36 -5.91 -23.14
N THR A 227 -45.38 -6.13 -24.46
CA THR A 227 -44.25 -6.78 -25.17
C THR A 227 -42.96 -5.97 -25.04
N ARG A 228 -43.04 -4.63 -25.11
CA ARG A 228 -41.86 -3.75 -24.86
C ARG A 228 -41.37 -3.83 -23.42
N ALA A 229 -42.28 -3.95 -22.45
CA ALA A 229 -41.90 -4.12 -21.05
C ALA A 229 -41.14 -5.44 -20.83
N VAL A 230 -41.61 -6.54 -21.44
CA VAL A 230 -40.90 -7.83 -21.43
C VAL A 230 -39.54 -7.73 -22.12
N GLN A 231 -39.46 -7.09 -23.31
CA GLN A 231 -38.19 -6.86 -24.01
C GLN A 231 -37.19 -6.08 -23.15
N LYS A 232 -37.65 -5.01 -22.49
CA LYS A 232 -36.81 -4.23 -21.59
C LYS A 232 -36.31 -5.09 -20.43
N LYS A 233 -37.18 -5.92 -19.84
CA LYS A 233 -36.80 -6.80 -18.73
C LYS A 233 -35.79 -7.87 -19.17
N LEU A 234 -35.95 -8.45 -20.36
CA LEU A 234 -34.96 -9.40 -20.92
C LEU A 234 -33.58 -8.75 -21.10
N ALA A 235 -33.52 -7.49 -21.55
CA ALA A 235 -32.26 -6.75 -21.67
C ALA A 235 -31.63 -6.47 -20.29
N GLU A 236 -32.43 -6.14 -19.27
CA GLU A 236 -31.94 -6.01 -17.89
C GLU A 236 -31.38 -7.33 -17.36
N LEU A 237 -32.05 -8.46 -17.61
CA LEU A 237 -31.58 -9.79 -17.22
C LEU A 237 -30.31 -10.20 -17.98
N ALA A 238 -30.14 -9.79 -19.24
CA ALA A 238 -28.90 -10.04 -19.98
C ALA A 238 -27.69 -9.34 -19.32
N ASN A 239 -27.84 -8.07 -18.93
CA ASN A 239 -26.79 -7.37 -18.17
C ASN A 239 -26.50 -8.05 -16.82
N GLN A 240 -27.54 -8.58 -16.16
CA GLN A 240 -27.38 -9.33 -14.91
C GLN A 240 -26.66 -10.65 -15.13
N ILE A 241 -26.90 -11.35 -16.24
CA ILE A 241 -26.17 -12.57 -16.64
C ILE A 241 -24.69 -12.25 -16.85
N GLU A 242 -24.37 -11.18 -17.58
CA GLU A 242 -22.97 -10.76 -17.79
C GLU A 242 -22.27 -10.46 -16.46
N TRP A 243 -22.94 -9.75 -15.54
CA TRP A 243 -22.40 -9.50 -14.20
C TRP A 243 -22.19 -10.81 -13.43
N ILE A 244 -23.17 -11.73 -13.44
CA ILE A 244 -23.05 -13.05 -12.81
C ILE A 244 -21.85 -13.81 -13.38
N HIS A 245 -21.70 -13.90 -14.70
CA HIS A 245 -20.58 -14.60 -15.34
C HIS A 245 -19.22 -14.01 -14.97
N LYS A 246 -19.14 -12.68 -14.86
CA LYS A 246 -17.93 -12.00 -14.41
C LYS A 246 -17.58 -12.38 -12.97
N GLU A 247 -18.55 -12.36 -12.07
CA GLU A 247 -18.37 -12.76 -10.66
C GLU A 247 -18.02 -14.24 -10.53
N GLU A 248 -18.67 -15.12 -11.30
CA GLU A 248 -18.37 -16.56 -11.36
C GLU A 248 -16.92 -16.82 -11.75
N SER A 249 -16.42 -16.11 -12.77
CA SER A 249 -15.03 -16.19 -13.18
C SER A 249 -14.07 -15.78 -12.06
N MET A 250 -14.35 -14.68 -11.37
CA MET A 250 -13.54 -14.18 -10.25
C MET A 250 -13.49 -15.18 -9.09
N TYR A 251 -14.63 -15.71 -8.67
CA TYR A 251 -14.71 -16.71 -7.60
C TYR A 251 -14.35 -18.14 -8.06
N LYS A 252 -14.06 -18.32 -9.36
CA LYS A 252 -13.76 -19.62 -9.99
C LYS A 252 -14.91 -20.64 -9.86
N PHE A 253 -16.15 -20.15 -9.91
CA PHE A 253 -17.34 -20.98 -9.99
C PHE A 253 -17.55 -21.43 -11.45
N PRO A 254 -18.21 -22.59 -11.68
CA PRO A 254 -18.59 -22.98 -13.03
C PRO A 254 -19.56 -21.96 -13.60
N THR A 255 -19.35 -21.61 -14.88
CA THR A 255 -20.22 -20.69 -15.61
C THR A 255 -21.63 -21.27 -15.70
N THR A 256 -22.61 -20.49 -15.27
CA THR A 256 -24.02 -20.93 -15.34
C THR A 256 -24.59 -20.61 -16.72
N GLU A 257 -25.26 -21.57 -17.35
CA GLU A 257 -25.96 -21.36 -18.61
C GLU A 257 -27.45 -21.03 -18.35
N TYR A 258 -28.00 -20.12 -19.15
CA TYR A 258 -29.38 -19.65 -19.04
C TYR A 258 -30.15 -19.85 -20.35
N PRO A 259 -30.40 -21.11 -20.79
CA PRO A 259 -31.09 -21.40 -22.04
C PRO A 259 -32.52 -20.86 -22.08
N GLU A 260 -33.17 -20.74 -20.91
CA GLU A 260 -34.51 -20.15 -20.79
C GLU A 260 -34.56 -18.69 -21.28
N TRP A 261 -33.48 -17.91 -21.09
CA TRP A 261 -33.44 -16.54 -21.59
C TRP A 261 -33.55 -16.49 -23.12
N ASP A 262 -32.83 -17.38 -23.82
CA ASP A 262 -32.85 -17.47 -25.27
C ASP A 262 -34.20 -17.99 -25.80
N ALA A 263 -34.78 -18.97 -25.10
CA ALA A 263 -36.11 -19.48 -25.40
C ALA A 263 -37.20 -18.41 -25.27
N ILE A 264 -37.20 -17.63 -24.18
CA ILE A 264 -38.16 -16.53 -23.97
C ILE A 264 -37.96 -15.43 -25.02
N SER A 265 -36.72 -15.08 -25.35
CA SER A 265 -36.39 -14.09 -26.38
C SER A 265 -36.95 -14.51 -27.74
N THR A 266 -36.73 -15.77 -28.13
CA THR A 266 -37.25 -16.35 -29.38
C THR A 266 -38.78 -16.42 -29.40
N ALA A 267 -39.40 -16.83 -28.28
CA ALA A 267 -40.85 -16.91 -28.17
C ALA A 267 -41.54 -15.54 -28.22
N LEU A 268 -40.91 -14.49 -27.69
CA LEU A 268 -41.44 -13.13 -27.67
C LEU A 268 -41.43 -12.45 -29.05
N GLU A 269 -40.46 -12.78 -29.90
CA GLU A 269 -40.26 -12.16 -31.22
C GLU A 269 -41.51 -12.14 -32.12
N PRO A 270 -42.23 -13.26 -32.34
CA PRO A 270 -43.44 -13.28 -33.17
C PRO A 270 -44.56 -12.39 -32.62
N PHE A 271 -44.80 -12.39 -31.30
CA PHE A 271 -45.83 -11.54 -30.67
C PHE A 271 -45.51 -10.06 -30.83
N ALA A 272 -44.25 -9.67 -30.57
CA ALA A 272 -43.80 -8.31 -30.75
C ALA A 272 -43.96 -7.84 -32.21
N LYS A 273 -43.57 -8.67 -33.19
CA LYS A 273 -43.76 -8.36 -34.62
C LYS A 273 -45.24 -8.23 -34.99
N PHE A 274 -46.07 -9.17 -34.55
CA PHE A 274 -47.50 -9.19 -34.86
C PHE A 274 -48.21 -7.95 -34.29
N PHE A 275 -48.10 -7.69 -32.99
CA PHE A 275 -48.79 -6.56 -32.36
C PHE A 275 -48.32 -5.21 -32.92
N ASN A 276 -47.02 -5.04 -33.19
CA ASN A 276 -46.53 -3.81 -33.83
C ASN A 276 -47.06 -3.65 -35.26
N THR A 277 -47.22 -4.75 -36.01
CA THR A 277 -47.75 -4.71 -37.39
C THR A 277 -49.24 -4.34 -37.39
N VAL A 278 -50.05 -4.96 -36.52
CA VAL A 278 -51.48 -4.63 -36.37
C VAL A 278 -51.67 -3.18 -35.92
N LEU A 279 -50.86 -2.71 -34.97
CA LEU A 279 -50.90 -1.31 -34.52
C LEU A 279 -50.56 -0.32 -35.65
N LYS A 280 -49.58 -0.65 -36.50
CA LYS A 280 -49.26 0.16 -37.69
C LYS A 280 -50.42 0.18 -38.69
N TRP A 281 -51.04 -0.98 -38.94
CA TRP A 281 -52.20 -1.08 -39.82
C TRP A 281 -53.37 -0.22 -39.35
N GLN A 282 -53.75 -0.31 -38.06
CA GLN A 282 -54.81 0.53 -37.48
C GLN A 282 -54.55 2.05 -37.57
N ARG A 283 -53.28 2.45 -37.60
CA ARG A 283 -52.88 3.86 -37.76
C ARG A 283 -52.92 4.33 -39.21
N CYS A 284 -52.78 3.41 -40.18
CA CYS A 284 -52.87 3.71 -41.60
C CYS A 284 -54.29 3.61 -42.17
N GLU A 285 -55.18 2.85 -41.50
CA GLU A 285 -56.60 2.72 -41.88
C GLU A 285 -57.47 3.90 -41.42
N LYS A 286 -57.00 4.65 -40.40
CA LYS A 286 -57.58 5.93 -39.96
C LYS A 286 -57.04 7.10 -40.78
#